data_AF-X1QZF7-F1
#
_entry.id   AF-X1QZF7-F1
#
_cell.length_a   1.000
_cell.length_b   1.000
_cell.length_c   1.000
_cell.angle_alpha   90.00
_cell.angle_beta   90.00
_cell.angle_gamma   90.00
#
_symmetry.space_group_name_H-M   'P 1'
#
loop_
_entity.id
_entity.type
_entity.pdbx_description
1 polymer ?
#
loop_
_entity_poly.entity_id
_entity_poly.type
_entity_poly.pdbx_seq_one_letter_code
_entity_poly.pdbx_strand_id
1 'polypeptide(L)' 'MNYEFRVVPHLMLLGKQAVECWRDGKFVAGIYPHQDGIRIVSKFMTDVSKETEPGVPSAIVKLGEKPAF' A
#
# COMPACT_ATOMS: atom_id res chain seq x y z
N MET A 1 -15.25 15.28 -6.49
CA MET A 1 -14.18 14.28 -6.41
C MET A 1 -13.93 14.02 -4.95
N ASN A 2 -14.44 12.90 -4.44
CA ASN A 2 -14.39 12.58 -3.02
C ASN A 2 -13.41 11.44 -2.78
N TYR A 3 -12.55 11.61 -1.77
CA TYR A 3 -11.61 10.60 -1.32
C TYR A 3 -12.09 10.01 0.00
N GLU A 4 -12.00 8.70 0.13
CA GLU A 4 -12.33 7.98 1.35
C GLU A 4 -11.19 7.04 1.71
N PHE A 5 -10.77 7.09 2.97
CA PHE A 5 -9.75 6.20 3.52
C PHE A 5 -10.44 5.23 4.48
N ARG A 6 -10.27 3.94 4.24
CA ARG A 6 -10.88 2.88 5.06
C ARG A 6 -9.80 2.05 5.71
N VAL A 7 -9.94 1.79 7.01
CA VAL A 7 -9.13 0.79 7.71
C VAL A 7 -9.88 -0.54 7.62
N VAL A 8 -9.26 -1.54 7.00
CA VAL A 8 -9.87 -2.86 6.76
C VAL A 8 -8.96 -3.97 7.30
N PRO A 9 -9.49 -5.15 7.63
CA PRO A 9 -8.67 -6.32 7.90
C PRO A 9 -7.83 -6.69 6.66
N HIS A 10 -6.56 -7.04 6.87
CA HIS A 10 -5.71 -7.51 5.80
C HIS A 10 -6.10 -8.95 5.44
N LEU A 11 -6.52 -9.17 4.18
CA LEU A 11 -7.05 -10.47 3.74
C LEU A 11 -6.02 -11.60 3.78
N MET A 12 -4.77 -11.32 3.39
CA MET A 12 -3.67 -12.31 3.40
C MET A 12 -2.88 -12.38 4.70
N LEU A 13 -2.67 -11.26 5.39
CA LEU A 13 -1.95 -11.20 6.66
C LEU A 13 -2.95 -11.19 7.82
N LEU A 14 -3.34 -12.38 8.27
CA LEU A 14 -4.32 -12.54 9.35
C LEU A 14 -3.93 -11.72 10.59
N GLY A 15 -4.92 -11.03 11.16
CA GLY A 15 -4.72 -10.16 12.33
C GLY A 15 -3.99 -8.84 12.05
N LYS A 16 -3.64 -8.54 10.79
CA LYS A 16 -3.12 -7.23 10.39
C LYS A 16 -4.22 -6.37 9.78
N GLN A 17 -3.98 -5.07 9.74
CA GLN A 17 -4.84 -4.09 9.09
C GLN A 17 -4.20 -3.57 7.80
N ALA A 18 -5.04 -3.08 6.90
CA ALA A 18 -4.67 -2.34 5.71
C ALA A 18 -5.46 -1.03 5.66
N VAL A 19 -4.91 -0.04 4.97
CA VAL A 19 -5.63 1.18 4.60
C VAL A 19 -5.92 1.14 3.11
N GLU A 20 -7.18 1.34 2.75
CA GLU A 20 -7.60 1.47 1.36
C GLU A 20 -7.98 2.92 1.06
N CYS A 21 -7.52 3.42 -0.08
CA CYS A 21 -7.94 4.69 -0.64
C CYS A 21 -8.95 4.44 -1.76
N TRP A 22 -10.12 5.07 -1.62
CA TRP A 22 -11.21 5.02 -2.57
C TRP A 22 -11.47 6.42 -3.13
N ARG A 23 -11.68 6.52 -4.44
CA ARG A 23 -12.06 7.76 -5.12
C ARG A 23 -13.37 7.55 -5.84
N ASP A 24 -14.39 8.32 -5.48
CA ASP A 24 -15.72 8.25 -6.09
C ASP A 24 -16.25 6.79 -6.17
N GLY A 25 -16.08 6.03 -5.07
CA GLY A 25 -16.51 4.64 -4.95
C GLY A 25 -15.62 3.58 -5.62
N LYS A 26 -14.49 3.97 -6.23
CA LYS A 26 -13.54 3.03 -6.87
C LYS A 26 -12.26 2.89 -6.05
N PHE A 27 -11.79 1.66 -5.86
CA PHE A 27 -10.48 1.39 -5.25
C PHE A 27 -9.35 2.00 -6.09
N VAL A 28 -8.48 2.77 -5.43
CA VAL A 28 -7.34 3.46 -6.05
C VAL A 28 -6.03 2.86 -5.56
N ALA A 29 -5.85 2.75 -4.24
CA ALA A 29 -4.60 2.32 -3.64
C ALA A 29 -4.81 1.60 -2.31
N GLY A 30 -3.84 0.77 -1.92
CA GLY A 30 -3.79 0.09 -0.64
C GLY A 30 -2.44 0.29 0.05
N ILE A 31 -2.44 0.38 1.37
CA ILE A 31 -1.24 0.49 2.21
C ILE A 31 -1.33 -0.57 3.29
N TYR A 32 -0.31 -1.41 3.42
CA TYR A 32 -0.33 -2.50 4.39
C TYR A 32 1.07 -2.99 4.80
N PRO A 33 1.21 -3.68 5.95
CA PRO A 33 2.48 -4.25 6.37
C PRO A 33 3.06 -5.23 5.35
N HIS A 34 4.37 -5.20 5.18
CA HIS A 34 5.16 -6.09 4.33
C HIS A 34 6.37 -6.63 5.10
N GLN A 35 6.96 -7.74 4.66
CA GLN A 35 8.12 -8.34 5.34
C GLN A 35 9.28 -7.34 5.50
N ASP A 36 9.50 -6.52 4.47
CA ASP A 36 10.56 -5.50 4.43
C ASP A 36 10.12 -4.09 4.88
N GLY A 37 8.91 -3.92 5.42
CA GLY A 37 8.41 -2.61 5.86
C GLY A 37 6.94 -2.38 5.55
N ILE A 38 6.62 -1.33 4.79
CA ILE A 38 5.25 -0.97 4.41
C ILE A 38 5.11 -1.05 2.89
N ARG A 39 4.15 -1.83 2.41
CA ARG A 39 3.82 -1.91 0.98
C ARG A 39 2.70 -0.96 0.64
N ILE A 40 2.91 -0.21 -0.43
CA ILE A 40 1.92 0.66 -1.06
C ILE A 40 1.63 0.06 -2.44
N VAL A 41 0.36 -0.21 -2.73
CA VAL A 41 -0.08 -0.75 -4.02
C VAL A 41 -1.04 0.22 -4.69
N SER A 42 -0.93 0.39 -6.00
CA SER A 42 -1.92 1.12 -6.79
C SER A 42 -1.86 0.67 -8.24
N LYS A 43 -3.02 0.42 -8.84
CA LYS A 43 -3.10 0.13 -10.29
C LYS A 43 -2.80 1.35 -11.16
N PHE A 44 -2.82 2.54 -10.55
CA PHE A 44 -2.52 3.81 -11.20
C PHE A 44 -1.10 4.29 -10.89
N MET A 45 -0.29 3.48 -10.20
CA MET A 45 1.08 3.85 -9.87
C MET A 45 1.93 3.88 -11.13
N THR A 46 2.52 5.04 -11.42
CA THR A 46 3.56 5.23 -12.45
C THR A 46 4.90 5.41 -11.75
N ASP A 47 5.99 5.21 -12.48
CA ASP A 47 7.36 5.55 -12.04
C ASP A 47 7.93 4.76 -10.85
N VAL A 48 7.30 3.65 -10.47
CA VAL A 48 7.92 2.67 -9.56
C VAL A 48 8.66 1.64 -10.40
N SER A 49 9.95 1.44 -10.09
CA SER A 49 10.75 0.41 -10.74
C SER A 49 10.03 -0.94 -10.59
N LYS A 50 9.77 -1.61 -11.73
CA LYS A 50 8.95 -2.82 -11.86
C LYS A 50 9.57 -4.08 -11.22
N GLU A 51 10.41 -3.93 -10.20
CA GLU A 51 11.13 -5.05 -9.58
C GLU A 51 10.31 -5.76 -8.50
N THR A 52 9.17 -5.23 -8.09
CA THR A 52 8.33 -5.79 -7.03
C THR A 52 7.23 -6.69 -7.56
N GLU A 53 7.59 -7.96 -7.80
CA GLU A 53 6.71 -9.14 -7.88
C GLU A 53 5.64 -9.15 -9.01
N PRO A 54 5.28 -10.33 -9.55
CA PRO A 54 4.18 -10.42 -10.51
C PRO A 54 2.83 -10.18 -9.80
N GLY A 55 2.32 -8.95 -9.90
CA GLY A 55 0.98 -8.63 -9.41
C GLY A 55 0.88 -7.23 -8.82
N VAL A 56 0.34 -6.32 -9.62
CA VAL A 56 0.02 -4.91 -9.30
C VAL A 56 1.26 -4.03 -8.96
N PRO A 57 1.44 -2.88 -9.64
CA PRO A 57 2.51 -1.94 -9.30
C PRO A 57 2.51 -1.61 -7.81
N SER A 58 3.69 -1.71 -7.18
CA SER A 58 3.83 -1.51 -5.74
C SER A 58 5.18 -0.95 -5.33
N ALA A 59 5.20 -0.09 -4.33
CA ALA A 59 6.40 0.39 -3.68
C ALA A 59 6.51 -0.20 -2.26
N ILE A 60 7.73 -0.51 -1.84
CA ILE A 60 8.03 -0.95 -0.47
C ILE A 60 8.82 0.17 0.21
N VAL A 61 8.22 0.80 1.22
CA VAL A 61 8.91 1.73 2.11
C VAL A 61 9.61 0.92 3.19
N LYS A 62 10.93 0.80 3.07
CA LYS A 62 11.77 0.17 4.08
C LYS A 62 11.93 1.10 5.27
N LEU A 63 11.79 0.57 6.48
CA LEU A 63 12.10 1.32 7.69
C LEU A 63 13.62 1.33 7.87
N GLY A 64 14.24 2.51 7.76
CA GLY A 64 15.65 2.69 8.10
C GLY A 64 15.91 2.57 9.61
N GLU A 65 17.15 2.31 10.01
CA GLU A 65 17.51 2.03 11.42
C GLU A 65 17.33 3.23 12.38
N LYS A 66 17.05 4.44 11.89
CA LYS A 66 16.64 5.61 12.67
C LYS A 66 16.19 6.74 11.73
N PRO A 67 15.06 7.42 11.99
CA PRO A 67 14.81 8.73 11.38
C PRO A 67 15.73 9.75 12.07
N ALA A 68 16.56 10.45 11.31
CA ALA A 68 17.12 11.72 11.78
C ALA A 68 15.97 12.74 11.72
N PHE A 69 15.40 13.06 12.88
CA PHE A 69 14.52 14.23 13.05
C PHE A 69 15.36 15.44 13.45
#